data_AF-W2D3Q3-F1
#
_entry.id   AF-W2D3Q3-F1
#
_cell.length_a   1.000
_cell.length_b   1.000
_cell.length_c   1.000
_cell.angle_alpha   90.00
_cell.angle_beta   90.00
_cell.angle_gamma   90.00
#
_symmetry.space_group_name_H-M   'P 1'
#
loop_
_entity.id
_entity.type
_entity.pdbx_description
1 polymer ?
#
loop_
_entity_poly.entity_id
_entity_poly.type
_entity_poly.pdbx_seq_one_letter_code
_entity_poly.pdbx_strand_id
1 'polypeptide(L)'
;RIALTLGAYFLHKNERYWNACVFMKQFESIIYHIAASHISSDLLLRMMYAFMAGEDYDEALKLDIARATSLGELGVQGEDYD
;
A
#
# COMPACT_ATOMS: atom_id res chain seq x y z
N ARG A 1 1.93 -12.56 4.15
CA ARG A 1 3.38 -12.60 4.50
C ARG A 1 4.27 -13.07 3.36
N ILE A 2 3.96 -14.18 2.66
CA ILE A 2 4.73 -14.64 1.48
C ILE A 2 4.89 -13.54 0.40
N ALA A 3 3.84 -12.79 0.10
CA ALA A 3 3.88 -11.67 -0.86
C ALA A 3 4.87 -10.55 -0.49
N LEU A 4 4.98 -10.21 0.81
CA LEU A 4 5.89 -9.18 1.29
C LEU A 4 7.35 -9.62 1.12
N THR A 5 7.66 -10.86 1.51
CA THR A 5 9.01 -11.44 1.36
C THR A 5 9.39 -11.58 -0.11
N LEU A 6 8.47 -12.00 -0.98
CA LEU A 6 8.69 -12.06 -2.43
C LEU A 6 8.93 -10.69 -3.06
N GLY A 7 8.16 -9.66 -2.66
CA GLY A 7 8.34 -8.29 -3.13
C GLY A 7 9.71 -7.72 -2.72
N ALA A 8 10.11 -7.92 -1.47
CA ALA A 8 11.44 -7.53 -1.00
C ALA A 8 12.56 -8.29 -1.72
N TYR A 9 12.39 -9.59 -1.95
CA TYR A 9 13.36 -10.41 -2.70
C TYR A 9 13.49 -9.96 -4.15
N PHE A 10 12.37 -9.62 -4.81
CA PHE A 10 12.36 -9.07 -6.16
C PHE A 10 13.15 -7.76 -6.22
N LEU A 11 12.92 -6.82 -5.29
CA LEU A 11 13.65 -5.55 -5.23
C LEU A 11 15.14 -5.75 -4.95
N HIS A 12 15.47 -6.71 -4.08
CA HIS A 12 16.86 -7.09 -3.78
C HIS A 12 17.58 -7.63 -5.01
N LYS A 13 16.92 -8.46 -5.82
CA LYS A 13 17.48 -8.99 -7.08
C LYS A 13 17.68 -7.93 -8.16
N ASN A 14 16.93 -6.82 -8.10
CA ASN A 14 17.09 -5.69 -9.01
C ASN A 14 18.08 -4.62 -8.48
N GLU A 15 18.93 -4.97 -7.51
CA GLU A 15 19.93 -4.07 -6.91
C GLU A 15 19.34 -2.83 -6.21
N ARG A 16 18.02 -2.81 -5.97
CA ARG A 16 17.29 -1.73 -5.30
C ARG A 16 17.21 -2.01 -3.79
N TYR A 17 18.36 -2.15 -3.15
CA TYR A 17 18.48 -2.55 -1.75
C TYR A 17 17.79 -1.60 -0.77
N TRP A 18 17.89 -0.29 -1.01
CA TRP A 18 17.21 0.73 -0.21
C TRP A 18 15.69 0.60 -0.32
N ASN A 19 15.18 0.45 -1.55
CA ASN A 19 13.75 0.26 -1.78
C ASN A 19 13.25 -1.04 -1.14
N ALA A 20 14.03 -2.13 -1.16
CA ALA A 20 13.68 -3.39 -0.48
C ALA A 20 13.53 -3.21 1.05
N CYS A 21 14.42 -2.43 1.66
CA CYS A 21 14.38 -2.13 3.10
C CYS A 21 13.13 -1.29 3.47
N VAL A 22 12.85 -0.24 2.70
CA VAL A 22 11.69 0.63 2.94
C VAL A 22 10.37 -0.10 2.61
N PHE A 23 10.36 -0.93 1.57
CA PHE A 23 9.21 -1.72 1.15
C PHE A 23 8.72 -2.61 2.28
N MET A 24 9.61 -3.32 2.97
CA MET A 24 9.25 -4.18 4.11
C MET A 24 8.49 -3.42 5.21
N LYS A 25 8.88 -2.17 5.50
CA LYS A 25 8.25 -1.36 6.55
C LYS A 25 6.94 -0.70 6.09
N GLN A 26 6.91 -0.12 4.89
CA GLN A 26 5.73 0.62 4.42
C GLN A 26 4.63 -0.31 3.88
N PHE A 27 4.99 -1.36 3.16
CA PHE A 27 3.99 -2.22 2.50
C PHE A 27 3.40 -3.30 3.41
N GLU A 28 3.85 -3.46 4.65
CA GLU A 28 3.24 -4.43 5.58
C GLU A 28 1.76 -4.12 5.84
N SER A 29 1.44 -2.85 6.12
CA SER A 29 0.05 -2.38 6.30
C SER A 29 -0.77 -2.50 5.00
N ILE A 30 -0.19 -2.10 3.88
CA ILE A 30 -0.85 -2.13 2.56
C ILE A 30 -1.18 -3.58 2.15
N ILE A 31 -0.25 -4.51 2.32
CA ILE A 31 -0.45 -5.94 1.99
C ILE A 31 -1.51 -6.58 2.89
N TYR A 32 -1.65 -6.13 4.14
CA TYR A 32 -2.74 -6.57 5.00
C TYR A 32 -4.11 -6.18 4.42
N HIS A 33 -4.26 -4.91 4.00
CA HIS A 33 -5.49 -4.43 3.37
C HIS A 33 -5.77 -5.06 1.99
N ILE A 34 -4.72 -5.38 1.22
CA ILE A 34 -4.84 -6.15 -0.04
C ILE A 34 -5.34 -7.57 0.23
N ALA A 35 -4.81 -8.24 1.26
CA ALA A 35 -5.23 -9.60 1.62
C ALA A 35 -6.69 -9.66 2.10
N ALA A 36 -7.20 -8.57 2.69
CA ALA A 36 -8.61 -8.40 3.02
C ALA A 36 -9.49 -8.03 1.80
N SER A 37 -8.95 -8.06 0.57
CA SER A 37 -9.63 -7.79 -0.69
C SER A 37 -10.16 -6.36 -0.88
N HIS A 38 -9.66 -5.41 -0.10
CA HIS A 38 -10.10 -4.01 -0.17
C HIS A 38 -9.37 -3.18 -1.22
N ILE A 39 -8.14 -3.57 -1.57
CA ILE A 39 -7.29 -2.86 -2.53
C ILE A 39 -7.19 -3.68 -3.82
N SER A 40 -7.53 -3.06 -4.95
CA SER A 40 -7.40 -3.68 -6.28
C SER A 40 -5.94 -3.80 -6.70
N SER A 41 -5.62 -4.78 -7.55
CA SER A 41 -4.26 -4.97 -8.09
C SER A 41 -3.77 -3.76 -8.89
N ASP A 42 -4.69 -3.00 -9.50
CA ASP A 42 -4.38 -1.74 -10.20
C ASP A 42 -3.92 -0.64 -9.24
N LEU A 43 -4.61 -0.49 -8.10
CA LEU A 43 -4.22 0.47 -7.08
C LEU A 43 -2.87 0.12 -6.45
N LEU A 44 -2.62 -1.18 -6.20
CA LEU A 44 -1.31 -1.67 -5.77
C LEU A 44 -0.21 -1.30 -6.78
N LEU A 45 -0.47 -1.48 -8.08
CA LEU A 45 0.50 -1.17 -9.13
C LEU A 45 0.84 0.33 -9.14
N ARG A 46 -0.16 1.20 -9.02
CA ARG A 46 0.03 2.66 -8.93
C ARG A 46 0.86 3.06 -7.71
N MET A 47 0.58 2.47 -6.55
CA MET A 47 1.36 2.68 -5.32
C MET A 47 2.82 2.22 -5.50
N MET A 48 3.03 1.04 -6.10
CA MET A 48 4.38 0.54 -6.38
C MET A 48 5.14 1.43 -7.37
N TYR A 49 4.45 2.00 -8.37
CA TYR A 49 5.08 2.88 -9.35
C TYR A 49 5.59 4.17 -8.68
N ALA A 50 4.74 4.84 -7.91
CA ALA A 50 5.12 6.03 -7.14
C ALA A 50 6.25 5.73 -6.13
N PHE A 51 6.14 4.59 -5.42
CA PHE A 51 7.18 4.13 -4.51
C PHE A 51 8.54 3.89 -5.20
N MET A 52 8.52 3.33 -6.41
CA MET A 52 9.73 3.07 -7.19
C MET A 52 10.34 4.33 -7.79
N ALA A 53 9.51 5.32 -8.12
CA ALA A 53 9.92 6.65 -8.55
C ALA A 53 10.47 7.50 -7.39
N GLY A 54 10.13 7.15 -6.13
CA GLY A 54 10.50 7.93 -4.95
C GLY A 54 9.72 9.24 -4.85
N GLU A 55 8.56 9.30 -5.51
CA GLU A 55 7.67 10.45 -5.52
C GLU A 55 6.61 10.31 -4.43
N ASP A 56 6.16 11.43 -3.90
CA ASP A 56 5.00 11.45 -3.01
C ASP A 56 3.75 11.01 -3.78
N TYR A 57 2.83 10.35 -3.07
CA TYR A 57 1.55 9.98 -3.66
C TYR A 57 0.78 11.25 -4.04
N ASP A 58 0.33 11.31 -5.28
CA ASP A 58 -0.58 12.37 -5.72
C ASP A 58 -1.90 12.32 -4.93
N GLU A 59 -2.61 13.45 -4.87
CA GLU A 59 -3.86 13.58 -4.14
C GLU A 59 -4.94 12.60 -4.63
N ALA A 60 -4.95 12.24 -5.92
CA ALA A 60 -5.90 11.27 -6.46
C ALA A 60 -5.60 9.85 -5.95
N LEU A 61 -4.32 9.46 -5.89
CA LEU A 61 -3.83 8.20 -5.38
C LEU A 61 -4.08 8.10 -3.87
N LYS A 62 -3.86 9.18 -3.11
CA LYS A 62 -4.23 9.26 -1.68
C LYS A 62 -5.73 9.07 -1.49
N LEU A 63 -6.57 9.70 -2.32
CA LEU A 63 -8.02 9.56 -2.27
C LEU A 63 -8.48 8.14 -2.62
N ASP A 64 -7.87 7.52 -3.62
CA ASP A 64 -8.16 6.14 -4.04
C ASP A 64 -7.75 5.13 -2.96
N ILE A 65 -6.59 5.34 -2.32
CA ILE A 65 -6.17 4.56 -1.15
C ILE A 65 -7.17 4.72 -0.02
N ALA A 66 -7.57 5.95 0.30
CA ALA A 66 -8.52 6.23 1.39
C ALA A 66 -9.90 5.59 1.13
N ARG A 67 -10.40 5.61 -0.11
CA ARG A 67 -11.64 4.93 -0.51
C ARG A 67 -11.52 3.42 -0.40
N ALA A 68 -10.38 2.86 -0.84
CA ALA A 68 -10.13 1.43 -0.76
C ALA A 68 -10.04 0.98 0.71
N THR A 69 -9.36 1.74 1.57
CA THR A 69 -9.23 1.41 2.99
C THR A 69 -10.49 1.69 3.80
N SER A 70 -11.32 2.68 3.42
CA SER A 70 -12.58 2.99 4.11
C SER A 70 -13.70 1.98 3.85
N LEU A 71 -13.59 1.17 2.79
CA LEU A 71 -14.54 0.09 2.48
C LEU A 71 -14.30 -1.16 3.35
N GLY A 72 -13.11 -1.29 3.95
CA GLY A 72 -12.93 -2.17 5.10
C GLY A 72 -13.35 -1.41 6.33
N GLU A 73 -13.98 -2.08 7.30
CA GLU A 73 -14.33 -1.51 8.60
C GLU A 73 -13.08 -0.98 9.32
N LEU A 74 -12.61 0.20 8.92
CA LEU A 74 -11.94 1.10 9.82
C LEU A 74 -13.09 1.73 10.58
N GLY A 75 -13.30 1.24 11.80
CA GLY A 75 -14.25 1.77 12.78
C GLY A 75 -13.95 3.21 13.17
N VAL A 76 -13.97 4.12 12.20
CA VAL A 76 -14.30 5.51 12.43
C VAL A 76 -15.82 5.51 12.51
N GLN A 77 -16.34 5.19 13.69
CA GLN A 77 -17.65 5.69 14.07
C GLN A 77 -17.55 7.20 13.83
N GLY A 78 -18.23 7.68 12.79
CA GLY A 78 -18.53 9.10 12.71
C GLY A 78 -19.15 9.43 14.05
N GLU A 79 -18.55 10.36 14.78
CA GLU A 79 -19.24 10.95 15.91
C GLU A 79 -20.49 11.59 15.32
N ASP A 80 -21.62 10.92 15.51
CA ASP A 80 -22.94 11.46 15.27
C ASP A 80 -23.07 12.65 16.24
N TYR A 81 -22.81 13.85 15.73
CA TYR A 81 -23.15 15.08 16.43
C TYR A 81 -24.66 15.30 16.23
N ASP A 82 -25.44 14.83 17.20
CA ASP A 82 -26.83 15.30 17.45
C ASP A 82 -26.84 16.79 17.84
#